data_AF-A0A3D5CF16-F1
#
_entry.id   AF-A0A3D5CF16-F1
#
_cell.length_a   1.000
_cell.length_b   1.000
_cell.length_c   1.000
_cell.angle_alpha   90.00
_cell.angle_beta   90.00
_cell.angle_gamma   90.00
#
_symmetry.space_group_name_H-M   'P 1'
#
loop_
_entity.id
_entity.type
_entity.pdbx_description
1 polymer ?
#
loop_
_entity_poly.entity_id
_entity_poly.type
_entity_poly.pdbx_seq_one_letter_code
_entity_poly.pdbx_strand_id
1 'polypeptide(L)' 'MGRTSPVAQERRSVEELEDLAFELRQKLLNLCGTYEGAVHIGGDLSSADIFTVLFEYGLNVDPTNL' A
#
# COMPACT_ATOMS: atom_id res chain seq x y z
N MET A 1 27.69 -7.96 21.62
CA MET A 1 26.50 -7.14 21.30
C MET A 1 25.92 -7.71 20.01
N GLY A 2 24.82 -8.44 20.10
CA GLY A 2 24.30 -9.27 19.02
C GLY A 2 23.81 -8.43 17.84
N ARG A 3 24.28 -8.76 16.64
CA ARG A 3 23.65 -8.36 15.39
C ARG A 3 22.26 -9.01 15.36
N THR A 4 21.20 -8.25 15.57
CA THR A 4 19.88 -8.67 15.12
C THR A 4 19.93 -8.64 13.60
N SER A 5 20.15 -9.80 12.99
CA SER A 5 19.90 -10.01 11.56
C SER A 5 18.51 -9.43 11.25
N PRO A 6 18.33 -8.65 10.16
CA PRO A 6 16.99 -8.36 9.72
C PRO A 6 16.37 -9.72 9.43
N VAL A 7 15.26 -10.03 10.10
CA VAL A 7 14.39 -11.10 9.64
C VAL A 7 14.20 -10.82 8.16
N ALA A 8 14.60 -11.75 7.29
CA ALA A 8 14.26 -11.66 5.89
C ALA A 8 12.74 -11.72 5.86
N GLN A 9 12.10 -10.55 5.86
CA GLN A 9 10.66 -10.44 5.73
C GLN A 9 10.35 -11.12 4.40
N GLU A 10 9.63 -12.25 4.46
CA GLU A 10 9.22 -12.93 3.24
C GLU A 10 8.52 -11.89 2.37
N ARG A 11 9.05 -11.70 1.16
CA ARG A 11 8.48 -10.73 0.25
C ARG A 11 7.10 -11.25 -0.13
N ARG A 12 6.11 -10.38 -0.05
CA ARG A 12 4.74 -10.69 -0.48
C ARG A 12 4.76 -11.23 -1.90
N SER A 13 3.96 -12.26 -2.12
CA SER A 13 3.67 -12.80 -3.44
C SER A 13 2.91 -11.80 -4.31
N VAL A 14 2.87 -12.03 -5.62
CA VAL A 14 2.08 -11.19 -6.54
C VAL A 14 0.59 -11.22 -6.17
N GLU A 15 0.05 -12.40 -5.82
CA GLU A 15 -1.35 -12.56 -5.41
C GLU A 15 -1.68 -11.72 -4.17
N GLU A 16 -0.82 -11.75 -3.14
CA GLU A 16 -1.00 -10.91 -1.95
C GLU A 16 -0.91 -9.41 -2.27
N LEU A 17 -0.09 -9.01 -3.25
CA LEU A 17 -0.01 -7.62 -3.69
C LEU A 17 -1.27 -7.19 -4.48
N GLU A 18 -1.83 -8.08 -5.28
CA GLU A 18 -3.11 -7.84 -5.99
C GLU A 18 -4.27 -7.67 -5.00
N ASP A 19 -4.32 -8.50 -3.96
CA ASP A 19 -5.32 -8.40 -2.89
C ASP A 19 -5.24 -7.06 -2.13
N LEU A 20 -4.02 -6.61 -1.80
CA LEU A 20 -3.82 -5.31 -1.16
C LEU A 20 -4.19 -4.14 -2.07
N ALA A 21 -3.87 -4.23 -3.36
CA ALA A 21 -4.23 -3.20 -4.31
C ALA A 21 -5.76 -3.14 -4.52
N PHE A 22 -6.44 -4.28 -4.45
CA PHE A 22 -7.89 -4.34 -4.43
C PHE A 22 -8.46 -3.71 -3.15
N GLU A 23 -7.91 -4.04 -1.98
CA GLU A 23 -8.30 -3.44 -0.70
C GLU A 23 -8.12 -1.91 -0.71
N LEU A 24 -7.01 -1.41 -1.26
CA LEU A 24 -6.75 0.02 -1.41
C LEU A 24 -7.84 0.68 -2.27
N ARG A 25 -8.25 0.07 -3.39
CA ARG A 25 -9.33 0.58 -4.24
C ARG A 25 -10.67 0.64 -3.50
N GLN A 26 -11.00 -0.38 -2.72
CA GLN A 26 -12.21 -0.38 -1.89
C GLN A 26 -12.18 0.77 -0.86
N LYS A 27 -11.05 0.97 -0.18
CA LYS A 27 -10.87 2.07 0.78
C LYS A 27 -11.02 3.43 0.11
N LEU A 28 -10.45 3.63 -1.08
CA LEU A 28 -10.56 4.86 -1.85
C LEU A 28 -12.01 5.16 -2.26
N LEU A 29 -12.77 4.15 -2.69
CA LEU A 29 -14.19 4.30 -3.01
C LEU A 29 -15.02 4.67 -1.78
N ASN A 30 -14.77 4.01 -0.64
CA ASN A 30 -15.43 4.33 0.62
C ASN A 30 -15.10 5.75 1.09
N LEU A 31 -13.85 6.18 0.95
CA LEU A 31 -13.42 7.55 1.22
C LEU A 31 -14.14 8.54 0.30
N CYS A 32 -14.18 8.29 -1.01
CA CYS A 32 -14.87 9.13 -1.97
C CYS A 32 -16.38 9.27 -1.65
N GLY A 33 -17.01 8.23 -1.10
CA GLY A 33 -18.42 8.26 -0.69
C GLY A 33 -18.69 8.99 0.62
N THR A 34 -17.66 9.31 1.41
CA THR A 34 -17.79 9.89 2.76
C THR A 34 -17.09 11.24 2.93
N TYR A 35 -16.15 11.58 2.04
CA TYR A 35 -15.40 12.82 2.06
C TYR A 35 -16.10 13.91 1.23
N GLU A 36 -16.33 15.08 1.83
CA GLU A 36 -17.03 16.20 1.17
C GLU A 36 -16.13 17.06 0.25
N GLY A 37 -14.84 16.75 0.15
CA GLY A 37 -13.89 17.48 -0.68
C GLY A 37 -13.66 16.84 -2.06
N ALA A 38 -12.86 17.52 -2.90
CA ALA A 38 -12.50 17.02 -4.22
C ALA A 38 -11.58 15.79 -4.13
N VAL A 39 -11.94 14.72 -4.85
CA VAL A 39 -11.17 13.48 -4.96
C VAL A 39 -10.86 13.21 -6.43
N HIS A 40 -9.64 12.80 -6.76
CA HIS A 40 -9.24 12.40 -8.11
C HIS A 40 -9.40 10.90 -8.29
N ILE A 41 -10.61 10.39 -8.06
CA ILE A 41 -10.84 8.95 -7.86
C ILE A 41 -10.33 8.10 -9.04
N GLY A 42 -10.45 8.58 -10.28
CA GLY A 42 -9.92 7.87 -11.45
C GLY A 42 -8.40 7.72 -11.41
N GLY A 43 -7.68 8.77 -11.00
CA GLY A 43 -6.23 8.75 -10.83
C GLY A 43 -5.81 7.81 -9.70
N ASP A 44 -6.49 7.90 -8.55
CA ASP A 44 -6.20 7.09 -7.37
C ASP A 44 -6.37 5.60 -7.66
N LEU A 45 -7.49 5.21 -8.29
CA LEU A 45 -7.78 3.82 -8.66
C LEU A 45 -6.80 3.26 -9.71
N SER A 46 -6.37 4.10 -10.66
CA SER A 46 -5.42 3.70 -11.71
C SER A 46 -4.01 3.46 -11.17
N SER A 47 -3.65 4.12 -10.06
CA SER A 47 -2.30 4.06 -9.49
C SER A 47 -2.18 3.08 -8.31
N ALA A 48 -3.28 2.43 -7.90
CA ALA A 48 -3.31 1.57 -6.71
C ALA A 48 -2.29 0.42 -6.74
N ASP A 49 -2.05 -0.22 -7.89
CA ASP A 49 -1.04 -1.28 -7.99
C ASP A 49 0.39 -0.71 -7.82
N ILE A 50 0.65 0.47 -8.40
CA ILE A 50 1.94 1.15 -8.28
C ILE A 50 2.23 1.49 -6.81
N PHE A 51 1.26 2.09 -6.12
CA PHE A 51 1.42 2.42 -4.70
C PHE A 51 1.61 1.17 -3.85
N THR A 52 0.84 0.13 -4.10
CA THR A 52 0.93 -1.12 -3.35
C THR A 52 2.32 -1.75 -3.50
N VAL A 53 2.83 -1.90 -4.73
CA VAL A 53 4.17 -2.46 -4.95
C VAL A 53 5.26 -1.57 -4.37
N LEU A 54 5.14 -0.25 -4.47
CA LEU A 54 6.11 0.66 -3.87
C LEU A 54 6.17 0.47 -2.34
N PHE A 55 5.05 0.54 -1.63
CA PHE A 55 5.05 0.51 -0.17
C PHE A 55 5.23 -0.88 0.43
N GLU A 56 4.78 -1.94 -0.25
CA GLU A 56 4.82 -3.31 0.29
C GLU A 56 6.04 -4.11 -0.17
N TYR A 57 6.75 -3.64 -1.21
CA TYR A 57 7.84 -4.40 -1.83
C TYR A 57 9.06 -3.55 -2.20
N GLY A 58 8.86 -2.36 -2.77
CA GLY A 58 9.92 -1.56 -3.38
C GLY A 58 10.66 -0.60 -2.44
N LEU A 59 9.94 -0.02 -1.48
CA LEU A 59 10.44 0.99 -0.56
C LEU A 59 10.88 0.35 0.76
N ASN A 60 11.98 0.84 1.32
CA ASN A 60 12.40 0.50 2.67
C ASN A 60 12.07 1.68 3.59
N VAL A 61 10.80 1.77 3.99
CA VAL A 61 10.27 2.82 4.87
C VAL A 61 9.81 2.18 6.18
N ASP A 62 10.07 2.86 7.29
CA ASP A 62 9.50 2.49 8.59
C ASP A 62 8.16 3.22 8.76
N PRO A 63 7.01 2.53 8.71
CA PRO A 63 5.71 3.18 8.82
C PRO A 63 5.45 3.76 10.22
N THR A 64 6.29 3.47 11.21
CA THR A 64 6.17 3.95 12.59
C THR A 64 7.06 5.15 12.90
N ASN A 65 7.94 5.53 11.96
CA ASN A 65 8.86 6.65 12.11
C ASN A 65 8.30 7.90 11.42
N LEU A 66 7.61 8.75 12.20
CA LEU A 66 6.91 9.97 11.77
C LEU A 66 7.78 11.23 11.79
#